data_AF-A0AAE0QCR6-F1
#
_entry.id   AF-A0AAE0QCR6-F1
#
_cell.length_a   1.000
_cell.length_b   1.000
_cell.length_c   1.000
_cell.angle_alpha   90.00
_cell.angle_beta   90.00
_cell.angle_gamma   90.00
#
_symmetry.space_group_name_H-M   'P 1'
#
loop_
_entity.id
_entity.type
_entity.pdbx_description
1 polymer ?
#
loop_
_entity_poly.entity_id
_entity_poly.type
_entity_poly.pdbx_seq_one_letter_code
_entity_poly.pdbx_strand_id
1 'polypeptide(L)'
;MANFLYLSVHLTLLLSSFPLSTMGTLLPDITDQQFIESCVNEHNHARSNVNPPASNMRYMVVWATTYKVGCAVTFCPDGVRDTSFSHRPGAIFVCNYATQGNYRGIRPYEEGAACSECRGEKCENKLCHNSTRDSAIHNNWTPDWDPALHECGVFCKSVLIIRPLALLLIFGSVYVVQRTCPNIFAYIN
;
A
#
# COMPACT_ATOMS: atom_id res chain seq x y z
N MET A 1 29.78 -8.00 -35.78
CA MET A 1 30.38 -7.91 -34.43
C MET A 1 29.86 -6.72 -33.62
N ALA A 2 29.77 -5.50 -34.19
CA ALA A 2 29.26 -4.32 -33.48
C ALA A 2 27.79 -4.41 -33.05
N ASN A 3 26.89 -4.93 -33.91
CA ASN A 3 25.44 -4.90 -33.64
C ASN A 3 24.96 -5.77 -32.46
N PHE A 4 25.64 -6.88 -32.15
CA PHE A 4 25.23 -7.79 -31.07
C PHE A 4 25.66 -7.27 -29.68
N LEU A 5 26.87 -6.71 -29.61
CA LEU A 5 27.33 -5.95 -28.44
C LEU A 5 26.49 -4.69 -28.24
N TYR A 6 26.05 -4.04 -29.32
CA TYR A 6 25.19 -2.86 -29.25
C TYR A 6 23.80 -3.19 -28.70
N LEU A 7 23.19 -4.32 -29.10
CA LEU A 7 21.88 -4.74 -28.64
C LEU A 7 21.91 -5.24 -27.19
N SER A 8 22.95 -5.97 -26.77
CA SER A 8 23.08 -6.41 -25.38
C SER A 8 23.36 -5.25 -24.43
N VAL A 9 24.18 -4.27 -24.83
CA VAL A 9 24.44 -3.05 -24.06
C VAL A 9 23.20 -2.15 -23.99
N HIS A 10 22.41 -2.04 -25.07
CA HIS A 10 21.14 -1.31 -25.01
C HIS A 10 20.09 -2.00 -24.14
N LEU A 11 20.00 -3.33 -24.18
CA LEU A 11 19.06 -4.07 -23.34
C LEU A 11 19.46 -3.99 -21.85
N THR A 12 20.76 -4.00 -21.52
CA THR A 12 21.21 -3.78 -20.15
C THR A 12 21.04 -2.34 -19.68
N LEU A 13 21.26 -1.34 -20.55
CA LEU A 13 20.98 0.08 -20.26
C LEU A 13 19.47 0.33 -20.05
N LEU A 14 18.60 -0.33 -20.82
CA LEU A 14 17.14 -0.28 -20.66
C LEU A 14 16.66 -0.94 -19.35
N LEU A 15 17.34 -2.01 -18.90
CA LEU A 15 17.02 -2.69 -17.65
C LEU A 15 17.61 -2.00 -16.40
N SER A 16 18.67 -1.19 -16.57
CA SER A 16 19.29 -0.38 -15.51
C SER A 16 18.70 1.03 -15.37
N SER A 17 17.88 1.47 -16.34
CA SER A 17 17.26 2.80 -16.35
C SER A 17 15.87 2.84 -15.69
N PHE A 18 15.44 1.77 -15.03
CA PHE A 18 14.36 1.90 -14.06
C PHE A 18 14.85 2.79 -12.92
N PRO A 19 14.27 3.99 -12.73
CA PRO A 19 14.68 4.86 -11.66
C PRO A 19 14.44 4.13 -10.34
N LEU A 20 15.48 4.06 -9.52
CA LEU A 20 15.31 3.82 -8.09
C LEU A 20 14.52 5.03 -7.58
N SER A 21 13.20 4.90 -7.52
CA SER A 21 12.30 5.99 -7.17
C SER A 21 12.73 6.60 -5.83
N THR A 22 13.28 7.81 -5.94
CA THR A 22 13.10 8.96 -5.06
C THR A 22 12.69 8.66 -3.63
N MET A 23 13.66 8.91 -2.73
CA MET A 23 13.51 9.32 -1.32
C MET A 23 12.06 9.67 -0.96
N GLY A 24 11.36 8.70 -0.37
CA GLY A 24 10.00 8.86 0.11
C GLY A 24 9.95 10.02 1.10
N THR A 25 9.00 10.93 0.87
CA THR A 25 8.49 11.85 1.90
C THR A 25 8.35 11.11 3.23
N LEU A 26 9.01 11.61 4.29
CA LEU A 26 8.99 11.03 5.63
C LEU A 26 7.56 10.99 6.17
N LEU A 27 6.88 9.88 5.94
CA LEU A 27 5.68 9.51 6.67
C LEU A 27 6.10 8.92 8.02
N PRO A 28 5.33 9.18 9.09
CA PRO A 28 5.50 8.44 10.35
C PRO A 28 5.39 6.93 10.06
N ASP A 29 6.13 6.13 10.83
CA ASP A 29 6.06 4.67 10.71
C ASP A 29 4.62 4.17 10.95
N ILE A 30 4.27 3.04 10.35
CA ILE A 30 2.95 2.42 10.54
C ILE A 30 2.70 2.00 11.99
N THR A 31 3.77 1.83 12.78
CA THR A 31 3.69 1.54 14.22
C THR A 31 3.65 2.81 15.09
N ASP A 32 3.77 4.01 14.49
CA ASP A 32 3.75 5.27 15.23
C ASP A 32 2.38 5.48 15.89
N GLN A 33 2.36 5.34 17.21
CA GLN A 33 1.13 5.37 17.98
C GLN A 33 0.44 6.73 17.90
N GLN A 34 1.17 7.84 17.81
CA GLN A 34 0.58 9.17 17.72
C GLN A 34 -0.11 9.40 16.37
N PHE A 35 0.48 8.92 15.29
CA PHE A 35 -0.09 8.97 13.95
C PHE A 35 -1.34 8.09 13.84
N ILE A 36 -1.29 6.87 14.39
CA ILE A 36 -2.45 5.98 14.47
C ILE A 36 -3.57 6.65 15.26
N GLU A 37 -3.28 7.15 16.46
CA GLU A 37 -4.26 7.80 17.32
C GLU A 37 -4.86 9.04 16.65
N SER A 38 -4.06 9.86 15.98
CA SER A 38 -4.54 11.03 15.24
C SER A 38 -5.53 10.64 14.13
N CYS A 39 -5.20 9.62 13.33
CA CYS A 39 -6.08 9.11 12.29
C CYS A 39 -7.40 8.59 12.89
N VAL A 40 -7.32 7.81 13.98
CA VAL A 40 -8.50 7.26 14.66
C VAL A 40 -9.33 8.36 15.32
N ASN A 41 -8.71 9.39 15.89
CA ASN A 41 -9.41 10.50 16.53
C ASN A 41 -10.15 11.37 15.52
N GLU A 42 -9.51 11.74 14.40
CA GLU A 42 -10.16 12.51 13.34
C GLU A 42 -11.33 11.71 12.73
N HIS A 43 -11.12 10.41 12.55
CA HIS A 43 -12.16 9.49 12.14
C HIS A 43 -13.35 9.51 13.12
N ASN A 44 -13.09 9.35 14.42
CA ASN A 44 -14.12 9.34 15.46
C ASN A 44 -14.82 10.70 15.64
N HIS A 45 -14.10 11.80 15.45
CA HIS A 45 -14.66 13.15 15.47
C HIS A 45 -15.64 13.37 14.32
N ALA A 46 -15.27 12.96 13.11
CA ALA A 46 -16.19 13.00 11.97
C ALA A 46 -17.42 12.12 12.22
N ARG A 47 -17.25 10.95 12.86
CA ARG A 47 -18.37 10.05 13.21
C ARG A 47 -19.35 10.63 14.21
N SER A 48 -18.91 11.43 15.19
CA SER A 48 -19.78 11.91 16.28
C SER A 48 -20.64 13.12 15.91
N ASN A 49 -20.26 13.85 14.85
CA ASN A 49 -20.86 15.13 14.44
C ASN A 49 -21.88 15.02 13.30
N VAL A 50 -22.32 13.81 12.99
CA VAL A 50 -23.24 13.53 11.89
C VAL A 50 -24.71 13.80 12.24
N ASN A 51 -25.50 14.17 11.23
CA ASN A 51 -26.92 14.52 11.37
C ASN A 51 -27.80 13.72 10.37
N PRO A 52 -28.83 12.97 10.80
CA PRO A 52 -29.32 12.82 12.18
C PRO A 52 -28.33 12.07 13.09
N PRO A 53 -28.44 12.21 14.42
CA PRO A 53 -27.57 11.53 15.38
C PRO A 53 -27.50 10.05 15.07
N ALA A 54 -26.28 9.57 14.90
CA ALA A 54 -25.99 8.18 14.62
C ALA A 54 -26.38 7.28 15.78
N SER A 55 -27.46 6.54 15.63
CA SER A 55 -27.68 5.34 16.42
C SER A 55 -26.73 4.21 15.97
N ASN A 56 -26.25 4.21 14.70
CA ASN A 56 -25.20 3.31 14.16
C ASN A 56 -24.67 3.58 12.69
N MET A 57 -24.39 4.85 12.30
CA MET A 57 -24.51 5.56 10.97
C MET A 57 -23.97 5.12 9.55
N ARG A 58 -24.09 5.99 8.52
CA ARG A 58 -24.06 5.78 7.04
C ARG A 58 -22.80 6.01 6.15
N TYR A 59 -22.31 4.88 5.57
CA TYR A 59 -21.30 4.60 4.50
C TYR A 59 -19.82 4.51 4.88
N MET A 60 -19.35 3.24 4.98
CA MET A 60 -18.09 2.69 5.53
C MET A 60 -17.62 3.31 6.85
N VAL A 61 -17.43 4.63 6.90
CA VAL A 61 -16.97 5.40 8.07
C VAL A 61 -17.84 5.19 9.30
N VAL A 62 -19.09 4.79 9.12
CA VAL A 62 -20.08 4.84 10.19
C VAL A 62 -20.94 3.58 10.30
N TRP A 63 -20.76 2.60 9.41
CA TRP A 63 -21.61 1.40 9.32
C TRP A 63 -21.67 0.67 10.67
N ALA A 64 -22.86 0.34 11.14
CA ALA A 64 -23.10 -0.17 12.49
C ALA A 64 -22.21 -1.32 12.93
N THR A 65 -22.04 -2.29 12.02
CA THR A 65 -21.33 -3.54 12.25
C THR A 65 -19.85 -3.43 11.89
N THR A 66 -19.40 -2.24 11.48
CA THR A 66 -18.01 -1.94 11.14
C THR A 66 -17.34 -1.29 12.33
N TYR A 67 -16.39 -2.00 12.93
CA TYR A 67 -15.70 -1.62 14.16
C TYR A 67 -14.17 -1.67 14.03
N LYS A 68 -13.65 -2.01 12.85
CA LYS A 68 -12.22 -1.95 12.50
C LYS A 68 -12.03 -1.12 11.25
N VAL A 69 -10.96 -0.33 11.27
CA VAL A 69 -10.48 0.45 10.13
C VAL A 69 -8.96 0.33 10.07
N GLY A 70 -8.42 0.22 8.86
CA GLY A 70 -6.98 0.33 8.59
C GLY A 70 -6.78 1.31 7.45
N CYS A 71 -5.91 2.29 7.63
CA CYS A 71 -5.68 3.34 6.64
C CYS A 71 -4.22 3.36 6.17
N ALA A 72 -4.03 3.81 4.94
CA ALA A 72 -2.72 4.01 4.32
C ALA A 72 -2.73 5.33 3.55
N VAL A 73 -1.57 5.99 3.50
CA VAL A 73 -1.38 7.21 2.74
C VAL A 73 -0.16 7.06 1.84
N THR A 74 -0.25 7.58 0.62
CA THR A 74 0.89 7.73 -0.27
C THR A 74 0.90 9.15 -0.83
N PHE A 75 2.08 9.78 -0.80
CA PHE A 75 2.26 11.12 -1.35
C PHE A 75 2.59 11.04 -2.83
N CYS A 76 1.95 11.91 -3.61
CA CYS A 76 2.10 12.01 -5.05
C CYS A 76 2.63 13.42 -5.38
N PRO A 77 3.96 13.62 -5.41
CA PRO A 77 4.55 14.96 -5.64
C PRO A 77 4.18 15.52 -7.02
N ASP A 78 4.04 14.65 -8.02
CA ASP A 78 3.66 15.02 -9.39
C ASP A 78 2.15 14.92 -9.64
N GLY A 79 1.35 14.71 -8.58
CA GLY A 79 -0.11 14.57 -8.66
C GLY A 79 -0.59 13.17 -9.02
N VAL A 80 -1.92 13.03 -9.13
CA VAL A 80 -2.58 11.75 -9.42
C VAL A 80 -3.23 11.82 -10.81
N ARG A 81 -2.94 10.83 -11.66
CA ARG A 81 -3.49 10.78 -13.01
C ARG A 81 -5.02 10.78 -12.97
N ASP A 82 -5.63 11.43 -13.96
CA ASP A 82 -7.09 11.48 -14.14
C ASP A 82 -7.87 12.10 -12.97
N THR A 83 -7.22 12.97 -12.17
CA THR A 83 -7.85 13.77 -11.11
C THR A 83 -7.68 15.27 -11.35
N SER A 84 -8.40 16.09 -10.58
CA SER A 84 -8.30 17.56 -10.60
C SER A 84 -6.94 18.11 -10.13
N PHE A 85 -6.05 17.24 -9.61
CA PHE A 85 -4.73 17.60 -9.11
C PHE A 85 -3.62 16.79 -9.79
N SER A 86 -3.82 16.40 -11.05
CA SER A 86 -2.85 15.66 -11.88
C SER A 86 -1.51 16.34 -12.14
N HIS A 87 -1.35 17.61 -11.74
CA HIS A 87 -0.14 18.41 -11.93
C HIS A 87 0.31 19.11 -10.64
N ARG A 88 -0.23 18.72 -9.49
CA ARG A 88 0.07 19.36 -8.20
C ARG A 88 0.36 18.29 -7.15
N PRO A 89 1.24 18.58 -6.18
CA PRO A 89 1.44 17.68 -5.05
C PRO A 89 0.11 17.31 -4.39
N GLY A 90 -0.10 16.03 -4.18
CA GLY A 90 -1.29 15.49 -3.54
C GLY A 90 -0.95 14.28 -2.68
N ALA A 91 -1.97 13.72 -2.05
CA ALA A 91 -1.87 12.45 -1.32
C ALA A 91 -3.07 11.58 -1.64
N ILE A 92 -2.84 10.28 -1.79
CA ILE A 92 -3.90 9.29 -1.84
C ILE A 92 -4.02 8.72 -0.42
N PHE A 93 -5.17 8.94 0.19
CA PHE A 93 -5.52 8.39 1.50
C PHE A 93 -6.60 7.33 1.32
N VAL A 94 -6.31 6.09 1.73
CA VAL A 94 -7.20 4.94 1.60
C VAL A 94 -7.47 4.36 2.97
N CYS A 95 -8.72 4.02 3.25
CA CYS A 95 -9.10 3.27 4.44
C CYS A 95 -9.93 2.05 4.05
N ASN A 96 -9.55 0.89 4.56
CA ASN A 96 -10.30 -0.34 4.49
C ASN A 96 -11.01 -0.56 5.83
N TYR A 97 -12.20 -1.16 5.78
CA TYR A 97 -13.00 -1.34 6.98
C TYR A 97 -13.52 -2.77 7.12
N ALA A 98 -13.64 -3.21 8.37
CA ALA A 98 -14.18 -4.51 8.73
C ALA A 98 -15.14 -4.41 9.93
N THR A 99 -16.25 -5.16 9.97
CA THR A 99 -16.77 -6.03 8.88
C THR A 99 -17.29 -5.22 7.70
N GLN A 100 -17.46 -5.86 6.53
CA GLN A 100 -17.92 -5.17 5.33
C GLN A 100 -19.33 -4.59 5.52
N GLY A 101 -19.52 -3.38 5.00
CA GLY A 101 -20.80 -2.70 4.96
C GLY A 101 -21.22 -2.33 3.54
N ASN A 102 -22.07 -1.31 3.41
CA ASN A 102 -22.58 -0.78 2.14
C ASN A 102 -23.41 -1.79 1.32
N TYR A 103 -24.24 -2.58 2.01
CA TYR A 103 -25.17 -3.49 1.35
C TYR A 103 -26.29 -2.72 0.64
N ARG A 104 -26.60 -3.12 -0.61
CA ARG A 104 -27.60 -2.46 -1.45
C ARG A 104 -28.99 -2.54 -0.81
N GLY A 105 -29.65 -1.39 -0.65
CA GLY A 105 -31.00 -1.31 -0.08
C GLY A 105 -31.07 -1.48 1.44
N ILE A 106 -29.95 -1.73 2.11
CA ILE A 106 -29.88 -1.86 3.56
C ILE A 106 -29.45 -0.53 4.17
N ARG A 107 -30.14 -0.14 5.25
CA ARG A 107 -29.71 1.02 6.01
C ARG A 107 -28.43 0.64 6.77
N PRO A 108 -27.41 1.48 6.76
CA PRO A 108 -26.20 1.29 7.56
C PRO A 108 -26.47 1.15 9.06
N TYR A 109 -27.66 1.63 9.48
CA TYR A 109 -28.01 1.94 10.83
C TYR A 109 -29.53 2.04 11.04
N GLU A 110 -29.99 1.68 12.23
CA GLU A 110 -31.36 1.76 12.72
C GLU A 110 -31.56 3.06 13.48
N GLU A 111 -32.49 3.92 13.08
CA GLU A 111 -32.74 5.21 13.73
C GLU A 111 -33.25 5.05 15.17
N GLY A 112 -32.67 5.80 16.12
CA GLY A 112 -33.07 5.72 17.52
C GLY A 112 -32.22 6.59 18.44
N ALA A 113 -32.49 6.51 19.75
CA ALA A 113 -31.63 7.13 20.75
C ALA A 113 -30.22 6.52 20.68
N ALA A 114 -29.19 7.34 20.82
CA ALA A 114 -27.80 6.87 20.82
C ALA A 114 -27.60 5.76 21.86
N CYS A 115 -26.88 4.71 21.48
CA CYS A 115 -26.59 3.54 22.32
C CYS A 115 -27.81 2.71 22.79
N SER A 116 -29.01 2.96 22.29
CA SER A 116 -30.22 2.18 22.64
C SER A 116 -30.10 0.69 22.30
N GLU A 117 -29.25 0.35 21.33
CA GLU A 117 -29.04 -1.02 20.82
C GLU A 117 -27.61 -1.54 21.07
N CYS A 118 -26.90 -1.06 22.10
CA CYS A 118 -25.54 -1.56 22.42
C CYS A 118 -25.51 -2.94 23.10
N ARG A 119 -26.66 -3.58 23.35
CA ARG A 119 -26.77 -4.95 23.90
C ARG A 119 -25.91 -5.20 25.16
N GLY A 120 -25.80 -4.20 26.04
CA GLY A 120 -25.02 -4.27 27.28
C GLY A 120 -23.56 -3.83 27.17
N GLU A 121 -23.09 -3.44 25.98
CA GLU A 121 -21.80 -2.78 25.82
C GLU A 121 -21.81 -1.36 26.42
N LYS A 122 -20.62 -0.85 26.75
CA LYS A 122 -20.48 0.46 27.35
C LYS A 122 -20.79 1.53 26.30
N CYS A 123 -21.67 2.47 26.62
CA CYS A 123 -21.89 3.63 25.77
C CYS A 123 -20.83 4.69 26.08
N GLU A 124 -19.99 5.02 25.10
CA GLU A 124 -18.99 6.09 25.20
C GLU A 124 -19.13 7.00 23.99
N ASN A 125 -19.27 8.32 24.21
CA ASN A 125 -19.39 9.31 23.14
C ASN A 125 -20.44 8.96 22.06
N LYS A 126 -21.60 8.41 22.49
CA LYS A 126 -22.69 7.93 21.63
C LYS A 126 -22.34 6.71 20.75
N LEU A 127 -21.30 5.96 21.10
CA LEU A 127 -20.85 4.73 20.43
C LEU A 127 -20.86 3.55 21.41
N CYS A 128 -21.08 2.35 20.89
CA CYS A 128 -20.97 1.11 21.66
C CYS A 128 -19.50 0.70 21.74
N HIS A 129 -18.94 0.66 22.94
CA HIS A 129 -17.56 0.32 23.23
C HIS A 129 -17.47 -1.07 23.86
N ASN A 130 -16.58 -1.90 23.31
CA ASN A 130 -16.23 -3.21 23.81
C ASN A 130 -14.71 -3.39 23.78
N SER A 131 -14.08 -3.50 24.95
CA SER A 131 -12.61 -3.53 25.06
C SER A 131 -11.96 -4.69 24.30
N THR A 132 -12.60 -5.86 24.26
CA THR A 132 -12.07 -7.02 23.52
C THR A 132 -12.21 -6.81 22.02
N ARG A 133 -13.40 -6.44 21.55
CA ARG A 133 -13.67 -6.20 20.13
C ARG A 133 -12.85 -5.04 19.57
N ASP A 134 -12.71 -3.96 20.33
CA ASP A 134 -12.16 -2.69 19.86
C ASP A 134 -10.64 -2.61 19.99
N SER A 135 -10.01 -3.52 20.76
CA SER A 135 -8.55 -3.62 20.90
C SER A 135 -7.80 -3.57 19.56
N ALA A 136 -6.76 -2.74 19.48
CA ALA A 136 -5.93 -2.66 18.28
C ALA A 136 -5.26 -4.02 18.02
N ILE A 137 -5.43 -4.54 16.81
CA ILE A 137 -4.72 -5.75 16.39
C ILE A 137 -3.41 -5.28 15.80
N HIS A 138 -2.31 -5.48 16.53
CA HIS A 138 -0.97 -5.27 16.02
C HIS A 138 -0.44 -6.60 15.48
N ASN A 139 -0.59 -6.83 14.18
CA ASN A 139 0.15 -7.89 13.50
C ASN A 139 1.44 -7.32 12.95
N ASN A 140 2.57 -8.00 13.18
CA ASN A 140 3.86 -7.64 12.60
C ASN A 140 3.92 -8.01 11.10
N TRP A 141 2.90 -7.61 10.35
CA TRP A 141 2.79 -7.89 8.93
C TRP A 141 3.29 -6.69 8.16
N THR A 142 4.58 -6.74 7.82
CA THR A 142 5.19 -5.81 6.87
C THR A 142 5.57 -6.62 5.64
N PRO A 143 4.94 -6.40 4.49
CA PRO A 143 5.31 -7.12 3.29
C PRO A 143 6.72 -6.72 2.83
N ASP A 144 7.53 -7.67 2.39
CA ASP A 144 8.91 -7.42 1.91
C ASP A 144 9.02 -6.43 0.74
N TRP A 145 7.90 -6.16 0.06
CA TRP A 145 7.79 -5.19 -1.03
C TRP A 145 7.38 -3.79 -0.58
N ASP A 146 7.15 -3.56 0.73
CA ASP A 146 6.75 -2.27 1.27
C ASP A 146 7.87 -1.22 1.06
N PRO A 147 7.63 -0.16 0.27
CA PRO A 147 8.62 0.89 0.04
C PRO A 147 8.91 1.75 1.28
N ALA A 148 8.12 1.62 2.35
CA ALA A 148 8.37 2.29 3.63
C ALA A 148 9.47 1.63 4.47
N LEU A 149 9.91 0.41 4.12
CA LEU A 149 11.01 -0.26 4.82
C LEU A 149 12.35 0.41 4.49
N HIS A 150 12.98 1.01 5.50
CA HIS A 150 14.36 1.51 5.43
C HIS A 150 15.38 0.36 5.23
N GLU A 151 15.00 -0.89 5.52
CA GLU A 151 15.86 -2.07 5.34
C GLU A 151 15.51 -2.88 4.09
N CYS A 152 16.53 -3.16 3.26
CA CYS A 152 16.41 -4.00 2.06
C CYS A 152 16.01 -5.44 2.44
N GLY A 153 14.75 -5.79 2.17
CA GLY A 153 14.17 -7.12 2.44
C GLY A 153 14.74 -8.26 1.58
N VAL A 154 14.23 -9.49 1.76
CA VAL A 154 14.72 -10.70 1.06
C VAL A 154 14.57 -10.58 -0.46
N PHE A 155 13.48 -9.97 -0.92
CA PHE A 155 13.26 -9.70 -2.34
C PHE A 155 14.27 -8.69 -2.92
N CYS A 156 14.56 -7.62 -2.18
CA CYS A 156 15.58 -6.64 -2.57
C CYS A 156 16.98 -7.28 -2.63
N LYS A 157 17.34 -8.08 -1.62
CA LYS A 157 18.61 -8.82 -1.58
C LYS A 157 18.74 -9.82 -2.73
N SER A 158 17.66 -10.55 -3.04
CA SER A 158 17.69 -11.52 -4.15
C SER A 158 17.85 -10.83 -5.50
N VAL A 159 17.19 -9.69 -5.74
CA VAL A 159 17.37 -8.89 -6.96
C VAL A 159 18.81 -8.36 -7.07
N LEU A 160 19.38 -7.85 -5.98
CA LEU A 160 20.75 -7.31 -5.95
C LEU A 160 21.84 -8.38 -6.17
N ILE A 161 21.58 -9.64 -5.81
CA ILE A 161 22.54 -10.75 -5.97
C ILE A 161 22.32 -11.48 -7.30
N ILE A 162 21.07 -11.80 -7.64
CA ILE A 162 20.73 -12.60 -8.82
C ILE A 162 21.01 -11.81 -10.11
N ARG A 163 20.75 -10.49 -10.15
CA ARG A 163 20.98 -9.71 -11.38
C ARG A 163 22.47 -9.66 -11.79
N PRO A 164 23.43 -9.35 -10.90
CA PRO A 164 24.86 -9.42 -11.25
C PRO A 164 25.32 -10.83 -11.62
N LEU A 165 24.89 -11.86 -10.88
CA LEU A 165 25.27 -13.24 -11.17
C LEU A 165 24.74 -13.69 -12.54
N ALA A 166 23.49 -13.38 -12.88
CA ALA A 166 22.92 -13.68 -14.19
C ALA A 166 23.68 -13.00 -15.32
N LEU A 167 24.09 -11.72 -15.13
CA LEU A 167 24.92 -11.01 -16.11
C LEU A 167 26.27 -11.71 -16.31
N LEU A 168 26.96 -12.09 -15.24
CA LEU A 168 28.24 -12.79 -15.33
C LEU A 168 28.11 -14.15 -16.06
N LEU A 169 27.03 -14.89 -15.81
CA LEU A 169 26.75 -16.15 -16.50
C LEU A 169 26.48 -15.95 -18.00
N ILE A 170 25.76 -14.89 -18.37
CA ILE A 170 25.53 -14.53 -19.77
C ILE A 170 26.86 -14.19 -20.46
N PHE A 171 27.69 -13.32 -19.87
CA PHE A 171 28.99 -12.99 -20.45
C PHE A 171 29.91 -14.21 -20.55
N GLY A 172 29.95 -15.06 -19.53
CA GLY A 172 30.75 -16.29 -19.52
C GLY A 172 30.30 -17.28 -20.60
N SER A 173 28.99 -17.53 -20.72
CA SER A 173 28.45 -18.43 -21.76
C SER A 173 28.70 -17.90 -23.17
N VAL A 174 28.53 -16.60 -23.41
CA VAL A 174 28.87 -15.96 -24.70
C VAL A 174 30.36 -16.12 -25.00
N TYR A 175 31.24 -15.88 -24.02
CA TYR A 175 32.68 -16.05 -24.18
C TYR A 175 33.07 -17.49 -24.53
N VAL A 176 32.48 -18.49 -23.86
CA VAL A 176 32.70 -19.91 -24.14
C VAL A 176 32.24 -20.26 -25.55
N VAL A 177 31.02 -19.86 -25.95
CA VAL A 177 30.50 -20.13 -27.30
C VAL A 177 31.39 -19.52 -28.38
N GLN A 178 31.87 -18.28 -28.18
CA GLN A 178 32.79 -17.62 -29.11
C GLN A 178 34.13 -18.37 -29.24
N ARG A 179 34.62 -18.98 -28.15
CA ARG A 179 35.87 -19.74 -28.15
C ARG A 179 35.72 -21.13 -28.78
N THR A 180 34.64 -21.84 -28.47
CA THR A 180 34.42 -23.22 -28.94
C THR A 180 33.91 -23.26 -30.37
N CYS A 181 33.12 -22.26 -30.78
CA CYS A 181 32.51 -22.18 -32.11
C CYS A 181 32.84 -20.85 -32.81
N PRO A 182 34.10 -20.64 -33.26
CA PRO A 182 34.55 -19.36 -33.82
C PRO A 182 33.84 -18.96 -35.13
N ASN A 183 33.21 -19.91 -35.83
CA ASN A 183 32.53 -19.69 -37.11
C ASN A 183 31.00 -19.72 -37.02
N ILE A 184 30.41 -19.70 -35.81
CA ILE A 184 28.96 -19.66 -35.64
C ILE A 184 28.47 -18.23 -35.91
N PHE A 185 27.91 -18.00 -37.11
CA PHE A 185 27.16 -16.79 -37.42
C PHE A 185 25.68 -17.08 -37.18
N ALA A 186 25.13 -16.56 -36.08
CA ALA A 186 23.69 -16.60 -35.85
C ALA A 186 23.03 -15.57 -36.79
N TYR A 187 22.54 -16.03 -37.94
CA TYR A 187 21.64 -15.24 -38.78
C TYR A 187 20.25 -15.27 -38.13
N ILE A 188 19.86 -14.16 -37.53
CA ILE A 188 18.47 -13.91 -37.16
C ILE A 188 17.80 -13.49 -38.46
N ASN A 189 16.94 -14.36 -38.99
CA ASN A 189 16.11 -14.07 -40.17
C ASN A 189 14.83 -13.35 -39.72
#